data_AF-A0A3D1CEU8-F1
#
_entry.id   AF-A0A3D1CEU8-F1
#
_cell.length_a   1.000
_cell.length_b   1.000
_cell.length_c   1.000
_cell.angle_alpha   90.00
_cell.angle_beta   90.00
_cell.angle_gamma   90.00
#
_symmetry.space_group_name_H-M   'P 1'
#
loop_
_entity.id
_entity.type
_entity.pdbx_description
1 polymer ?
#
loop_
_entity_poly.entity_id
_entity_poly.type
_entity_poly.pdbx_seq_one_letter_code
_entity_poly.pdbx_strand_id
1 'polypeptide(L)'
;MTFSAAFQVKQVVFMQRILKLLLALPLIWFALPALADTNPNADVRIIIDVSGSMKQNDPQNLRSPGLRLLGGLMPGDAESGVWTFARYVNMLVPLQKADDTWRERVQQKSSEIHSHGLFTDIEQALQKATANVKVSDPAKQRSIILLSDGLVDLHQGKASSDQSRQNIINKLLPQIKQKGFRIHTIALSEDADHELLKQLSMATDGWYHQVDNADELERVFLHLFEQATQRDSVPLVDNRFTIDTSVNEMTILVFRENETDVTQLVQPDQKNQSYETHEPSVSWMQEKHFDLITIDKPMSGEWFIDGNIDPDNRVMVLTDLRMETIDLPNNILAGEQFDIVAKLTDHGKQIDRQDFLQLVTAELSTQPLQGEPINNKMTLNNQTATFMANLGKLFDSGQNDIVITAKSDTFERQRRQSVNVVALPFDVTVTQLDVDSRSHRLSMSADASMIDPQSLQISALLSAPDGSEFPYEVLRQSENAWQLTVADLQPETAYQLSLQIRGKTPAGRNVFLQPKPIQLLDETAGASLTITSETPIAAEKVNDEPFEPVIIDPVADEPNAEIPKSTFELSDTVILAIGNAIIVLLLIMGFWFWHRSRRRQLLPGDLL
;
A
#
# COMPACT_ATOMS: atom_id res chain seq x y z
N MET A 1 28.36 29.25 -79.95
CA MET A 1 28.81 28.34 -78.89
C MET A 1 29.10 29.18 -77.66
N THR A 2 28.29 29.08 -76.61
CA THR A 2 28.61 29.40 -75.19
C THR A 2 27.28 29.44 -74.42
N PHE A 3 26.67 28.27 -74.26
CA PHE A 3 25.74 28.01 -73.18
C PHE A 3 26.34 26.85 -72.38
N SER A 4 26.12 26.84 -71.07
CA SER A 4 26.56 25.80 -70.13
C SER A 4 27.89 26.05 -69.40
N ALA A 5 27.88 27.01 -68.47
CA ALA A 5 28.83 27.00 -67.36
C ALA A 5 28.20 27.54 -66.05
N ALA A 6 27.23 28.46 -66.14
CA ALA A 6 26.65 29.10 -64.96
C ALA A 6 25.57 28.28 -64.22
N PHE A 7 24.97 27.26 -64.85
CA PHE A 7 23.88 26.48 -64.25
C PHE A 7 24.35 25.26 -63.46
N GLN A 8 25.52 24.71 -63.79
CA GLN A 8 26.10 23.54 -63.13
C GLN A 8 26.65 23.85 -61.73
N VAL A 9 27.18 25.06 -61.51
CA VAL A 9 27.81 25.42 -60.22
C VAL A 9 26.77 25.66 -59.12
N LYS A 10 25.58 26.19 -59.45
CA LYS A 10 24.52 26.41 -58.44
C LYS A 10 23.83 25.12 -58.00
N GLN A 11 23.67 24.12 -58.87
CA GLN A 11 23.06 22.84 -58.49
C GLN A 11 23.99 22.00 -57.59
N VAL A 12 25.30 22.00 -57.83
CA VAL A 12 26.25 21.24 -56.99
C VAL A 12 26.34 21.82 -55.58
N VAL A 13 26.33 23.14 -55.43
CA VAL A 13 26.36 23.80 -54.10
C VAL A 13 25.05 23.61 -53.34
N PHE A 14 23.90 23.61 -54.03
CA PHE A 14 22.60 23.34 -53.41
C PHE A 14 22.45 21.88 -52.98
N MET A 15 22.91 20.93 -53.80
CA MET A 15 22.84 19.50 -53.52
C MET A 15 23.84 19.09 -52.41
N GLN A 16 25.02 19.73 -52.32
CA GLN A 16 25.93 19.55 -51.18
C GLN A 16 25.39 20.10 -49.86
N ARG A 17 24.59 21.19 -49.89
CA ARG A 17 23.94 21.72 -48.68
C ARG A 17 22.80 20.83 -48.20
N ILE A 18 22.01 20.27 -49.11
CA ILE A 18 20.95 19.31 -48.78
C ILE A 18 21.56 17.99 -48.27
N LEU A 19 22.63 17.49 -48.89
CA LEU A 19 23.30 16.27 -48.44
C LEU A 19 23.96 16.44 -47.06
N LYS A 20 24.51 17.62 -46.73
CA LYS A 20 25.00 17.94 -45.38
C LYS A 20 23.88 18.07 -44.34
N LEU A 21 22.69 18.57 -44.73
CA LEU A 21 21.52 18.59 -43.85
C LEU A 21 20.93 17.19 -43.63
N LEU A 22 20.93 16.33 -44.66
CA LEU A 22 20.48 14.94 -44.58
C LEU A 22 21.47 14.02 -43.84
N LEU A 23 22.78 14.30 -43.89
CA LEU A 23 23.78 13.59 -43.08
C LEU A 23 23.88 14.09 -41.62
N ALA A 24 23.40 15.30 -41.32
CA ALA A 24 23.35 15.82 -39.95
C ALA A 24 22.08 15.39 -39.19
N LEU A 25 21.01 15.00 -39.90
CA LEU A 25 19.77 14.54 -39.29
C LEU A 25 19.87 13.21 -38.50
N PRO A 26 20.65 12.18 -38.90
CA PRO A 26 20.76 10.96 -38.10
C PRO A 26 21.66 11.14 -36.86
N LEU A 27 22.47 12.21 -36.78
CA LEU A 27 23.32 12.45 -35.60
C LEU A 27 22.55 13.04 -34.42
N ILE A 28 21.39 13.66 -34.67
CA ILE A 28 20.54 14.26 -33.62
C ILE A 28 19.59 13.21 -33.01
N TRP A 29 19.36 12.08 -33.69
CA TRP A 29 18.54 10.98 -33.16
C TRP A 29 19.31 10.01 -32.25
N PHE A 30 20.64 9.98 -32.30
CA PHE A 30 21.46 9.18 -31.38
C PHE A 30 21.90 9.92 -30.10
N ALA A 31 21.44 11.15 -29.91
CA ALA A 31 21.71 11.96 -28.71
C ALA A 31 20.46 12.21 -27.87
N LEU A 32 19.52 11.26 -27.85
CA LEU A 32 18.64 11.13 -26.69
C LEU A 32 19.56 10.69 -25.54
N PRO A 33 19.70 11.47 -24.45
CA PRO A 33 20.28 10.88 -23.25
C PRO A 33 19.45 9.64 -22.97
N ALA A 34 20.12 8.50 -22.80
CA ALA A 34 19.50 7.41 -22.07
C ALA A 34 18.93 8.07 -20.82
N LEU A 35 17.60 8.09 -20.67
CA LEU A 35 17.00 8.35 -19.38
C LEU A 35 17.59 7.25 -18.51
N ALA A 36 18.62 7.61 -17.74
CA ALA A 36 19.07 6.73 -16.68
C ALA A 36 17.83 6.54 -15.81
N ASP A 37 17.30 5.32 -15.79
CA ASP A 37 16.36 4.89 -14.78
C ASP A 37 17.14 4.97 -13.46
N THR A 38 17.17 6.16 -12.87
CA THR A 38 17.67 6.35 -11.52
C THR A 38 16.53 5.93 -10.62
N ASN A 39 16.65 4.73 -10.05
CA ASN A 39 15.83 4.37 -8.89
C ASN A 39 15.85 5.55 -7.92
N PRO A 40 14.68 6.08 -7.53
CA PRO A 40 14.63 7.29 -6.75
C PRO A 40 15.33 7.07 -5.42
N ASN A 41 16.26 7.95 -5.08
CA ASN A 41 16.97 7.85 -3.81
C ASN A 41 16.03 8.23 -2.67
N ALA A 42 15.96 7.41 -1.63
CA ALA A 42 15.12 7.68 -0.46
C ALA A 42 15.68 8.89 0.33
N ASP A 43 14.80 9.82 0.70
CA ASP A 43 15.07 10.97 1.58
C ASP A 43 14.08 10.88 2.75
N VAL A 44 14.51 10.26 3.86
CA VAL A 44 13.67 9.93 5.01
C VAL A 44 14.00 10.84 6.19
N ARG A 45 13.01 11.63 6.64
CA ARG A 45 13.19 12.62 7.71
C ARG A 45 12.37 12.24 8.93
N ILE A 46 13.04 11.97 10.03
CA ILE A 46 12.41 11.48 11.25
C ILE A 46 12.24 12.66 12.21
N ILE A 47 11.01 12.91 12.66
CA ILE A 47 10.65 14.01 13.55
C ILE A 47 10.02 13.41 14.81
N ILE A 48 10.66 13.64 15.95
CA ILE A 48 10.32 13.01 17.21
C ILE A 48 9.90 14.07 18.23
N ASP A 49 8.66 13.98 18.71
CA ASP A 49 8.17 14.79 19.81
C ASP A 49 8.91 14.43 21.10
N VAL A 50 9.44 15.41 21.83
CA VAL A 50 10.13 15.25 23.13
C VAL A 50 9.48 16.05 24.26
N SER A 51 8.20 16.41 24.08
CA SER A 51 7.38 17.16 25.03
C SER A 51 7.06 16.37 26.31
N GLY A 52 6.45 17.05 27.29
CA GLY A 52 6.13 16.50 28.60
C GLY A 52 5.02 15.47 28.61
N SER A 53 4.09 15.52 27.65
CA SER A 53 3.01 14.52 27.50
C SER A 53 3.57 13.12 27.20
N MET A 54 4.72 13.05 26.53
CA MET A 54 5.42 11.80 26.23
C MET A 54 5.84 11.02 27.48
N LYS A 55 5.82 11.61 28.69
CA LYS A 55 6.01 10.83 29.93
C LYS A 55 4.86 9.86 30.22
N GLN A 56 3.66 10.18 29.73
CA GLN A 56 2.46 9.38 29.92
C GLN A 56 2.21 8.52 28.69
N ASN A 57 2.37 9.10 27.49
CA ASN A 57 2.07 8.41 26.22
C ASN A 57 3.19 7.44 25.80
N ASP A 58 4.44 7.68 26.23
CA ASP A 58 5.58 6.81 25.95
C ASP A 58 6.47 6.67 27.19
N PRO A 59 5.99 5.99 28.26
CA PRO A 59 6.69 5.92 29.54
C PRO A 59 8.00 5.12 29.45
N GLN A 60 8.11 4.22 28.47
CA GLN A 60 9.31 3.39 28.24
C GLN A 60 10.28 4.03 27.23
N ASN A 61 9.95 5.19 26.66
CA ASN A 61 10.75 5.89 25.65
C ASN A 61 11.03 5.04 24.40
N LEU A 62 9.99 4.37 23.90
CA LEU A 62 9.99 3.47 22.73
C LEU A 62 10.41 4.18 21.44
N ARG A 63 10.31 5.51 21.40
CA ARG A 63 10.91 6.35 20.34
C ARG A 63 12.40 6.10 20.15
N SER A 64 13.13 5.75 21.22
CA SER A 64 14.58 5.50 21.19
C SER A 64 14.96 4.20 20.48
N PRO A 65 14.47 3.00 20.91
CA PRO A 65 14.70 1.76 20.16
C PRO A 65 14.10 1.80 18.75
N GLY A 66 12.93 2.41 18.56
CA GLY A 66 12.34 2.58 17.24
C GLY A 66 13.19 3.40 16.27
N LEU A 67 13.84 4.48 16.76
CA LEU A 67 14.81 5.22 15.95
C LEU A 67 16.03 4.37 15.58
N ARG A 68 16.50 3.52 16.50
CA ARG A 68 17.62 2.59 16.22
C ARG A 68 17.24 1.55 15.17
N LEU A 69 16.02 1.00 15.24
CA LEU A 69 15.47 0.11 14.22
C LEU A 69 15.45 0.79 12.84
N LEU A 70 14.79 1.95 12.73
CA LEU A 70 14.76 2.71 11.47
C LEU A 70 16.16 2.96 10.94
N GLY A 71 17.06 3.46 11.80
CA GLY A 71 18.44 3.77 11.40
C GLY A 71 19.22 2.53 10.94
N GLY A 72 18.95 1.37 11.52
CA GLY A 72 19.53 0.09 11.11
C GLY A 72 18.96 -0.48 9.82
N LEU A 73 17.71 -0.17 9.47
CA LEU A 73 17.09 -0.64 8.22
C LEU A 73 17.42 0.25 7.01
N MET A 74 17.68 1.55 7.21
CA MET A 74 17.97 2.51 6.14
C MET A 74 19.03 2.00 5.15
N PRO A 75 18.86 2.13 3.82
CA PRO A 75 19.92 1.87 2.86
C PRO A 75 21.07 2.87 3.01
N GLY A 76 22.32 2.44 2.82
CA GLY A 76 23.49 3.32 2.97
C GLY A 76 23.56 4.50 2.00
N ASP A 77 22.86 4.42 0.87
CA ASP A 77 22.75 5.49 -0.13
C ASP A 77 21.59 6.46 0.10
N ALA A 78 20.64 6.11 0.98
CA ALA A 78 19.52 6.96 1.36
C ALA A 78 19.99 8.21 2.13
N GLU A 79 19.31 9.34 1.93
CA GLU A 79 19.50 10.53 2.75
C GLU A 79 18.56 10.46 3.97
N SER A 80 19.10 10.64 5.18
CA SER A 80 18.27 10.67 6.38
C SER A 80 18.79 11.65 7.43
N GLY A 81 17.85 12.18 8.22
CA GLY A 81 18.11 13.12 9.31
C GLY A 81 17.05 12.97 10.40
N VAL A 82 17.43 13.36 11.63
CA VAL A 82 16.58 13.22 12.81
C VAL A 82 16.43 14.57 13.50
N TRP A 83 15.19 14.97 13.74
CA TRP A 83 14.84 16.18 14.48
C TRP A 83 14.06 15.80 15.73
N THR A 84 14.36 16.46 16.84
CA THR A 84 13.54 16.43 18.04
C THR A 84 12.87 17.77 18.24
N PHE A 85 11.64 17.79 18.75
CA PHE A 85 10.94 19.04 18.98
C PHE A 85 10.09 19.04 20.26
N ALA A 86 9.99 20.24 20.83
CA ALA A 86 9.04 20.61 21.87
C ALA A 86 8.71 22.09 21.61
N ARG A 87 9.04 23.01 22.52
CA ARG A 87 9.08 24.45 22.24
C ARG A 87 10.05 24.84 21.12
N TYR A 88 11.18 24.14 21.02
CA TYR A 88 12.21 24.39 20.01
C TYR A 88 12.52 23.11 19.26
N VAL A 89 12.86 23.26 17.99
CA VAL A 89 13.27 22.16 17.13
C VAL A 89 14.80 22.08 17.09
N ASN A 90 15.33 20.92 17.45
CA ASN A 90 16.74 20.57 17.43
C ASN A 90 16.99 19.52 16.35
N MET A 91 18.09 19.65 15.61
CA MET A 91 18.55 18.61 14.70
C MET A 91 19.44 17.66 15.50
N LEU A 92 18.88 16.52 15.91
CA LEU A 92 19.57 15.52 16.73
C LEU A 92 20.65 14.81 15.91
N VAL A 93 20.30 14.43 14.68
CA VAL A 93 21.22 13.83 13.71
C VAL A 93 21.13 14.64 12.41
N PRO A 94 22.26 15.14 11.87
CA PRO A 94 22.26 15.90 10.62
C PRO A 94 21.70 15.11 9.44
N LEU A 95 21.07 15.82 8.51
CA LEU A 95 20.65 15.26 7.23
C LEU A 95 21.88 14.96 6.36
N GLN A 96 22.17 13.68 6.14
CA GLN A 96 23.27 13.19 5.30
C GLN A 96 22.94 11.77 4.82
N LYS A 97 23.86 11.11 4.11
CA LYS A 97 23.67 9.69 3.75
C LYS A 97 23.62 8.80 4.99
N ALA A 98 22.78 7.77 4.98
CA ALA A 98 22.59 6.81 6.07
C ALA A 98 23.68 5.72 6.08
N ASP A 99 24.94 6.13 5.91
CA ASP A 99 26.12 5.27 6.00
C ASP A 99 26.41 4.83 7.45
N ASP A 100 27.41 3.98 7.64
CA ASP A 100 27.77 3.44 8.96
C ASP A 100 28.07 4.53 9.98
N THR A 101 28.71 5.63 9.55
CA THR A 101 28.99 6.78 10.43
C THR A 101 27.70 7.47 10.88
N TRP A 102 26.71 7.58 9.99
CA TRP A 102 25.39 8.08 10.35
C TRP A 102 24.66 7.12 11.29
N ARG A 103 24.70 5.81 11.02
CA ARG A 103 24.07 4.78 11.87
C ARG A 103 24.65 4.79 13.28
N GLU A 104 25.98 4.81 13.43
CA GLU A 104 26.64 4.95 14.74
C GLU A 104 26.22 6.23 15.47
N ARG A 105 26.05 7.34 14.74
CA ARG A 105 25.56 8.58 15.34
C ARG A 105 24.11 8.44 15.80
N VAL A 106 23.24 7.79 15.03
CA VAL A 106 21.87 7.50 15.46
C VAL A 106 21.87 6.66 16.72
N GLN A 107 22.70 5.61 16.78
CA GLN A 107 22.86 4.76 17.97
C GLN A 107 23.20 5.62 19.20
N GLN A 108 24.27 6.40 19.11
CA GLN A 108 24.76 7.25 20.20
C GLN A 108 23.75 8.35 20.60
N LYS A 109 23.08 8.96 19.62
CA LYS A 109 22.17 10.09 19.86
C LYS A 109 20.76 9.65 20.26
N SER A 110 20.36 8.41 19.99
CA SER A 110 19.05 7.88 20.36
C SER A 110 18.80 7.93 21.88
N SER A 111 19.85 7.84 22.70
CA SER A 111 19.75 7.96 24.16
C SER A 111 19.51 9.40 24.66
N GLU A 112 19.68 10.41 23.79
CA GLU A 112 19.38 11.81 24.13
C GLU A 112 17.88 12.15 23.98
N ILE A 113 17.08 11.23 23.41
CA ILE A 113 15.62 11.38 23.32
C ILE A 113 15.02 11.28 24.73
N HIS A 114 14.23 12.30 25.10
CA HIS A 114 13.67 12.44 26.43
C HIS A 114 12.24 13.00 26.40
N SER A 115 11.58 13.10 27.55
CA SER A 115 10.20 13.62 27.68
C SER A 115 10.11 14.83 28.63
N HIS A 116 11.13 15.70 28.63
CA HIS A 116 11.21 16.87 29.52
C HIS A 116 10.94 18.19 28.80
N GLY A 117 10.67 18.17 27.49
CA GLY A 117 10.36 19.35 26.71
C GLY A 117 9.07 20.01 27.19
N LEU A 118 9.03 21.33 27.18
CA LEU A 118 7.79 22.09 27.38
C LEU A 118 7.21 22.43 26.02
N PHE A 119 5.88 22.43 25.89
CA PHE A 119 5.16 22.79 24.66
C PHE A 119 5.46 21.85 23.47
N THR A 120 4.66 21.99 22.42
CA THR A 120 4.68 21.10 21.26
C THR A 120 4.46 21.94 19.98
N ASP A 121 5.55 22.36 19.34
CA ASP A 121 5.54 23.20 18.13
C ASP A 121 5.76 22.35 16.86
N ILE A 122 4.70 21.63 16.46
CA ILE A 122 4.69 20.78 15.25
C ILE A 122 4.90 21.63 13.98
N GLU A 123 4.35 22.85 13.94
CA GLU A 123 4.50 23.75 12.81
C GLU A 123 5.98 24.06 12.53
N GLN A 124 6.73 24.45 13.56
CA GLN A 124 8.15 24.74 13.42
C GLN A 124 8.95 23.48 13.05
N ALA A 125 8.58 22.31 13.58
CA ALA A 125 9.26 21.04 13.30
C ALA A 125 9.17 20.70 11.80
N LEU A 126 7.95 20.72 11.25
CA LEU A 126 7.70 20.49 9.83
C LEU A 126 8.35 21.56 8.93
N GLN A 127 8.35 22.83 9.35
CA GLN A 127 9.02 23.91 8.62
C GLN A 127 10.54 23.69 8.54
N LYS A 128 11.21 23.42 9.66
CA LYS A 128 12.67 23.20 9.67
C LYS A 128 13.05 21.93 8.95
N ALA A 129 12.31 20.85 9.16
CA ALA A 129 12.56 19.59 8.52
C ALA A 129 12.39 19.66 7.00
N THR A 130 11.63 20.62 6.44
CA THR A 130 11.43 20.76 4.98
C THR A 130 12.09 22.01 4.36
N ALA A 131 12.85 22.78 5.14
CA ALA A 131 13.36 24.09 4.73
C ALA A 131 14.39 24.05 3.59
N ASN A 132 15.20 22.98 3.52
CA ASN A 132 16.23 22.81 2.49
C ASN A 132 15.67 22.41 1.11
N VAL A 133 14.39 22.04 1.02
CA VAL A 133 13.75 21.63 -0.24
C VAL A 133 12.83 22.74 -0.73
N LYS A 134 13.08 23.19 -1.97
CA LYS A 134 12.29 24.23 -2.63
C LYS A 134 11.31 23.68 -3.67
N VAL A 135 11.69 22.61 -4.36
CA VAL A 135 10.93 22.02 -5.48
C VAL A 135 10.94 20.50 -5.35
N SER A 136 9.87 19.85 -5.78
CA SER A 136 9.83 18.40 -5.92
C SER A 136 10.90 17.91 -6.90
N ASP A 137 11.53 16.78 -6.56
CA ASP A 137 12.50 16.10 -7.42
C ASP A 137 11.97 14.69 -7.65
N PRO A 138 11.56 14.33 -8.87
CA PRO A 138 11.07 12.98 -9.17
C PRO A 138 12.10 11.88 -8.90
N ALA A 139 13.40 12.21 -8.87
CA ALA A 139 14.46 11.27 -8.55
C ALA A 139 14.67 11.06 -7.03
N LYS A 140 13.88 11.72 -6.18
CA LYS A 140 13.92 11.53 -4.71
C LYS A 140 12.55 11.18 -4.16
N GLN A 141 12.47 10.06 -3.48
CA GLN A 141 11.30 9.69 -2.69
C GLN A 141 11.44 10.28 -1.30
N ARG A 142 10.65 11.32 -1.02
CA ARG A 142 10.75 12.05 0.24
C ARG A 142 9.64 11.63 1.20
N SER A 143 10.04 11.14 2.36
CA SER A 143 9.13 10.74 3.42
C SER A 143 9.50 11.43 4.72
N ILE A 144 8.50 11.91 5.45
CA ILE A 144 8.62 12.40 6.82
C ILE A 144 7.95 11.37 7.71
N ILE A 145 8.63 10.91 8.75
CA ILE A 145 8.04 10.06 9.79
C ILE A 145 7.91 10.94 11.04
N LEU A 146 6.67 11.29 11.41
CA LEU A 146 6.34 12.14 12.55
C LEU A 146 5.77 11.29 13.69
N LEU A 147 6.46 11.31 14.84
CA LEU A 147 6.03 10.67 16.07
C LEU A 147 5.58 11.76 17.02
N SER A 148 4.27 11.82 17.33
CA SER A 148 3.70 12.85 18.21
C SER A 148 2.30 12.44 18.68
N ASP A 149 1.84 13.02 19.78
CA ASP A 149 0.42 13.00 20.16
C ASP A 149 -0.42 13.98 19.33
N GLY A 150 0.19 14.71 18.39
CA GLY A 150 -0.51 15.63 17.50
C GLY A 150 -1.00 16.91 18.17
N LEU A 151 -0.84 17.06 19.49
CA LEU A 151 -1.32 18.22 20.21
C LEU A 151 -0.41 19.42 19.92
N VAL A 152 -0.92 20.41 19.19
CA VAL A 152 -0.21 21.67 19.03
C VAL A 152 -0.40 22.50 20.30
N ASP A 153 0.67 22.70 21.06
CA ASP A 153 0.66 23.52 22.27
C ASP A 153 1.79 24.53 22.21
N LEU A 154 1.46 25.82 22.08
CA LEU A 154 2.43 26.90 22.00
C LEU A 154 2.43 27.72 23.29
N HIS A 155 3.62 28.16 23.70
CA HIS A 155 3.80 28.96 24.93
C HIS A 155 3.03 30.29 24.96
N GLN A 156 2.58 30.78 23.80
CA GLN A 156 1.74 31.97 23.65
C GLN A 156 0.26 31.71 23.95
N GLY A 157 -0.12 30.46 24.26
CA GLY A 157 -1.46 30.05 24.70
C GLY A 157 -2.37 29.61 23.56
N LYS A 158 -3.57 29.14 23.95
CA LYS A 158 -4.52 28.42 23.09
C LYS A 158 -4.82 29.08 21.75
N ALA A 159 -5.04 30.40 21.71
CA ALA A 159 -5.33 31.10 20.45
C ALA A 159 -4.19 30.99 19.43
N SER A 160 -2.93 30.98 19.89
CA SER A 160 -1.77 30.79 19.03
C SER A 160 -1.65 29.33 18.58
N SER A 161 -1.94 28.38 19.48
CA SER A 161 -2.00 26.95 19.15
C SER A 161 -3.04 26.65 18.07
N ASP A 162 -4.27 27.16 18.23
CA ASP A 162 -5.36 26.98 17.26
C ASP A 162 -4.99 27.58 15.90
N GLN A 163 -4.37 28.78 15.91
CA GLN A 163 -3.89 29.43 14.68
C GLN A 163 -2.75 28.66 14.02
N SER A 164 -1.85 28.07 14.80
CA SER A 164 -0.74 27.25 14.31
C SER A 164 -1.26 25.96 13.68
N ARG A 165 -2.19 25.25 14.33
CA ARG A 165 -2.90 24.09 13.77
C ARG A 165 -3.54 24.42 12.42
N GLN A 166 -4.23 25.56 12.32
CA GLN A 166 -4.80 26.03 11.05
C GLN A 166 -3.74 26.39 10.01
N ASN A 167 -2.61 26.98 10.40
CA ASN A 167 -1.51 27.28 9.48
C ASN A 167 -0.87 26.00 8.93
N ILE A 168 -0.72 24.97 9.77
CA ILE A 168 -0.24 23.65 9.36
C ILE A 168 -1.11 23.13 8.22
N ILE A 169 -2.42 23.07 8.42
CA ILE A 169 -3.37 22.51 7.44
C ILE A 169 -3.48 23.39 6.19
N ASN A 170 -3.70 24.69 6.35
CA ASN A 170 -4.10 25.56 5.24
C ASN A 170 -2.92 26.13 4.44
N LYS A 171 -1.72 26.18 5.02
CA LYS A 171 -0.53 26.79 4.38
C LYS A 171 0.61 25.80 4.22
N LEU A 172 1.01 25.14 5.31
CA LEU A 172 2.22 24.34 5.32
C LEU A 172 2.02 23.00 4.58
N LEU A 173 0.92 22.30 4.83
CA LEU A 173 0.62 21.00 4.24
C LEU A 173 0.56 21.05 2.70
N PRO A 174 -0.13 22.03 2.06
CA PRO A 174 -0.06 22.21 0.60
C PRO A 174 1.38 22.43 0.08
N GLN A 175 2.21 23.19 0.80
CA GLN A 175 3.60 23.43 0.42
C GLN A 175 4.46 22.17 0.55
N ILE A 176 4.27 21.38 1.61
CA ILE A 176 4.97 20.12 1.82
C ILE A 176 4.60 19.13 0.72
N LYS A 177 3.31 19.03 0.37
CA LYS A 177 2.82 18.23 -0.76
C LYS A 177 3.45 18.67 -2.10
N GLN A 178 3.51 19.98 -2.36
CA GLN A 178 4.17 20.52 -3.58
C GLN A 178 5.68 20.23 -3.64
N LYS A 179 6.34 20.09 -2.50
CA LYS A 179 7.75 19.68 -2.40
C LYS A 179 7.95 18.17 -2.56
N GLY A 180 6.87 17.39 -2.70
CA GLY A 180 6.89 15.95 -2.94
C GLY A 180 7.12 15.10 -1.69
N PHE A 181 6.86 15.64 -0.49
CA PHE A 181 6.94 14.85 0.75
C PHE A 181 5.64 14.10 1.01
N ARG A 182 5.77 12.85 1.45
CA ARG A 182 4.72 12.07 2.13
C ARG A 182 4.95 12.18 3.63
N ILE A 183 3.92 12.46 4.42
CA ILE A 183 4.02 12.56 5.88
C ILE A 183 3.37 11.32 6.49
N HIS A 184 4.17 10.45 7.07
CA HIS A 184 3.69 9.36 7.89
C HIS A 184 3.60 9.82 9.33
N THR A 185 2.50 9.55 10.00
CA THR A 185 2.22 10.00 11.37
C THR A 185 1.93 8.82 12.27
N ILE A 186 2.61 8.79 13.43
CA ILE A 186 2.38 7.80 14.47
C ILE A 186 1.87 8.53 15.71
N ALA A 187 0.64 8.21 16.11
CA ALA A 187 0.04 8.61 17.37
C ALA A 187 0.39 7.59 18.45
N LEU A 188 1.01 8.03 19.54
CA LEU A 188 1.45 7.17 20.65
C LEU A 188 0.41 7.08 21.80
N SER A 189 -0.83 7.51 21.56
CA SER A 189 -1.90 7.49 22.56
C SER A 189 -3.28 7.65 21.92
N GLU A 190 -4.32 7.13 22.59
CA GLU A 190 -5.75 7.39 22.29
C GLU A 190 -6.17 8.86 22.48
N ASP A 191 -5.46 9.62 23.30
CA ASP A 191 -5.75 11.03 23.57
C ASP A 191 -5.11 11.99 22.55
N ALA A 192 -4.55 11.46 21.45
CA ALA A 192 -3.88 12.24 20.45
C ALA A 192 -4.85 13.07 19.60
N ASP A 193 -4.37 14.15 18.95
CA ASP A 193 -5.11 14.86 17.90
C ASP A 193 -5.09 14.03 16.61
N HIS A 194 -5.83 12.92 16.63
CA HIS A 194 -5.95 11.97 15.53
C HIS A 194 -6.45 12.63 14.26
N GLU A 195 -7.31 13.66 14.39
CA GLU A 195 -7.82 14.41 13.25
C GLU A 195 -6.68 15.12 12.51
N LEU A 196 -5.82 15.84 13.23
CA LEU A 196 -4.68 16.53 12.62
C LEU A 196 -3.70 15.54 11.98
N LEU A 197 -3.35 14.46 12.68
CA LEU A 197 -2.38 13.47 12.20
C LEU A 197 -2.90 12.72 10.96
N LYS A 198 -4.16 12.31 10.96
CA LYS A 198 -4.82 11.72 9.78
C LYS A 198 -4.84 12.70 8.60
N GLN A 199 -5.17 13.97 8.84
CA GLN A 199 -5.17 14.98 7.77
C GLN A 199 -3.79 15.19 7.16
N LEU A 200 -2.72 15.25 7.98
CA LEU A 200 -1.35 15.39 7.50
C LEU A 200 -0.93 14.23 6.59
N SER A 201 -1.23 13.01 7.01
CA SER A 201 -0.83 11.79 6.31
C SER A 201 -1.66 11.56 5.05
N MET A 202 -2.98 11.51 5.16
CA MET A 202 -3.86 11.26 4.02
C MET A 202 -3.67 12.31 2.91
N ALA A 203 -3.55 13.59 3.26
CA ALA A 203 -3.37 14.65 2.27
C ALA A 203 -2.06 14.53 1.47
N THR A 204 -1.04 13.86 2.02
CA THR A 204 0.28 13.70 1.41
C THR A 204 0.55 12.28 0.91
N ASP A 205 -0.48 11.42 0.88
CA ASP A 205 -0.35 9.98 0.63
C ASP A 205 0.68 9.30 1.56
N GLY A 206 0.78 9.80 2.79
CA GLY A 206 1.46 9.12 3.88
C GLY A 206 0.50 8.25 4.66
N TRP A 207 1.02 7.62 5.70
CA TRP A 207 0.28 6.64 6.49
C TRP A 207 0.06 7.11 7.92
N TYR A 208 -1.09 6.77 8.48
CA TYR A 208 -1.45 7.10 9.86
C TYR A 208 -1.57 5.80 10.66
N HIS A 209 -0.88 5.75 11.79
CA HIS A 209 -1.03 4.68 12.77
C HIS A 209 -1.24 5.25 14.16
N GLN A 210 -2.14 4.63 14.91
CA GLN A 210 -2.15 4.69 16.36
C GLN A 210 -1.39 3.48 16.88
N VAL A 211 -0.63 3.69 17.95
CA VAL A 211 0.12 2.66 18.62
C VAL A 211 -0.14 2.74 20.12
N ASP A 212 -0.47 1.60 20.73
CA ASP A 212 -0.78 1.54 22.15
C ASP A 212 0.40 0.96 22.98
N ASN A 213 1.36 0.26 22.35
CA ASN A 213 2.46 -0.42 23.04
C ASN A 213 3.77 -0.51 22.22
N ALA A 214 4.81 -1.03 22.88
CA ALA A 214 6.18 -1.16 22.36
C ALA A 214 6.30 -2.00 21.10
N ASP A 215 5.77 -3.21 21.15
CA ASP A 215 5.94 -4.21 20.10
C ASP A 215 5.25 -3.76 18.81
N GLU A 216 4.07 -3.15 18.97
CA GLU A 216 3.33 -2.55 17.86
C GLU A 216 4.11 -1.38 17.24
N LEU A 217 4.77 -0.54 18.04
CA LEU A 217 5.53 0.60 17.53
C LEU A 217 6.67 0.16 16.59
N GLU A 218 7.42 -0.86 17.00
CA GLU A 218 8.54 -1.38 16.23
C GLU A 218 8.09 -2.00 14.90
N ARG A 219 6.97 -2.72 14.89
CA ARG A 219 6.34 -3.24 13.65
C ARG A 219 5.87 -2.12 12.74
N VAL A 220 5.23 -1.08 13.29
CA VAL A 220 4.84 0.11 12.52
C VAL A 220 6.07 0.77 11.90
N PHE A 221 7.21 0.85 12.60
CA PHE A 221 8.44 1.38 12.00
C PHE A 221 8.98 0.54 10.86
N LEU A 222 8.93 -0.79 10.96
CA LEU A 222 9.29 -1.67 9.86
C LEU A 222 8.45 -1.38 8.61
N HIS A 223 7.13 -1.33 8.75
CA HIS A 223 6.24 -1.08 7.62
C HIS A 223 6.41 0.34 7.05
N LEU A 224 6.62 1.35 7.90
CA LEU A 224 6.93 2.71 7.46
C LEU A 224 8.26 2.79 6.70
N PHE A 225 9.25 2.02 7.11
CA PHE A 225 10.49 1.86 6.37
C PHE A 225 10.25 1.23 5.00
N GLU A 226 9.45 0.16 4.92
CA GLU A 226 9.09 -0.51 3.66
C GLU A 226 8.30 0.43 2.72
N GLN A 227 7.54 1.39 3.25
CA GLN A 227 6.85 2.42 2.46
C GLN A 227 7.76 3.57 2.03
N ALA A 228 8.73 3.93 2.86
CA ALA A 228 9.62 5.06 2.63
C ALA A 228 10.83 4.70 1.77
N THR A 229 11.13 3.40 1.64
CA THR A 229 12.32 2.90 0.94
C THR A 229 11.97 1.77 -0.01
N GLN A 230 12.75 1.64 -1.08
CA GLN A 230 12.58 0.61 -2.10
C GLN A 230 13.68 -0.45 -1.98
N ARG A 231 13.60 -1.30 -0.97
CA ARG A 231 14.61 -2.34 -0.71
C ARG A 231 14.11 -3.70 -1.15
N ASP A 232 14.97 -4.45 -1.84
CA ASP A 232 14.69 -5.85 -2.17
C ASP A 232 14.86 -6.72 -0.91
N SER A 233 14.05 -7.74 -0.79
CA SER A 233 14.16 -8.78 0.22
C SER A 233 14.27 -10.17 -0.42
N VAL A 234 14.55 -11.17 0.40
CA VAL A 234 14.40 -12.58 0.01
C VAL A 234 13.28 -13.20 0.84
N PRO A 235 12.53 -14.18 0.29
CA PRO A 235 11.52 -14.89 1.05
C PRO A 235 12.14 -15.61 2.26
N LEU A 236 11.43 -15.54 3.38
CA LEU A 236 11.76 -16.22 4.62
C LEU A 236 10.64 -17.21 4.92
N VAL A 237 10.96 -18.50 4.91
CA VAL A 237 10.00 -19.58 5.19
C VAL A 237 10.58 -20.46 6.29
N ASP A 238 9.87 -20.60 7.40
CA ASP A 238 10.33 -21.35 8.59
C ASP A 238 11.74 -20.92 9.02
N ASN A 239 12.00 -19.60 9.03
CA ASN A 239 13.29 -19.00 9.33
C ASN A 239 14.46 -19.46 8.43
N ARG A 240 14.17 -20.02 7.24
CA ARG A 240 15.13 -20.37 6.20
C ARG A 240 15.03 -19.43 5.02
N PHE A 241 16.18 -19.08 4.47
CA PHE A 241 16.28 -18.23 3.28
C PHE A 241 17.55 -18.57 2.49
N THR A 242 17.57 -18.21 1.22
CA THR A 242 18.71 -18.48 0.33
C THR A 242 19.29 -17.18 -0.20
N ILE A 243 20.62 -17.08 -0.17
CA ILE A 243 21.38 -15.94 -0.68
C ILE A 243 22.18 -16.37 -1.90
N ASP A 244 22.06 -15.62 -2.99
CA ASP A 244 22.86 -15.81 -4.21
C ASP A 244 24.07 -14.88 -4.25
N THR A 245 24.93 -15.08 -5.26
CA THR A 245 26.21 -14.37 -5.39
C THR A 245 26.09 -12.90 -5.76
N SER A 246 24.93 -12.41 -6.18
CA SER A 246 24.72 -11.00 -6.53
C SER A 246 24.36 -10.11 -5.33
N VAL A 247 24.25 -10.69 -4.13
CA VAL A 247 24.00 -9.95 -2.89
C VAL A 247 25.32 -9.40 -2.34
N ASN A 248 25.40 -8.08 -2.22
CA ASN A 248 26.57 -7.36 -1.72
C ASN A 248 26.52 -7.14 -0.21
N GLU A 249 25.33 -7.01 0.37
CA GLU A 249 25.07 -6.86 1.80
C GLU A 249 23.68 -7.45 2.08
N MET A 250 23.50 -8.07 3.26
CA MET A 250 22.18 -8.42 3.76
C MET A 250 21.98 -7.91 5.19
N THR A 251 20.75 -7.52 5.50
CA THR A 251 20.31 -7.13 6.83
C THR A 251 19.15 -8.02 7.23
N ILE A 252 19.29 -8.74 8.34
CA ILE A 252 18.29 -9.62 8.92
C ILE A 252 17.67 -8.91 10.11
N LEU A 253 16.34 -8.80 10.13
CA LEU A 253 15.57 -8.37 11.27
C LEU A 253 14.86 -9.58 11.87
N VAL A 254 15.13 -9.86 13.14
CA VAL A 254 14.52 -10.95 13.90
C VAL A 254 13.80 -10.37 15.11
N PHE A 255 12.48 -10.47 15.16
CA PHE A 255 11.72 -10.11 16.36
C PHE A 255 11.87 -11.17 17.44
N ARG A 256 11.92 -10.71 18.69
CA ARG A 256 12.12 -11.51 19.89
C ARG A 256 10.86 -11.39 20.74
N GLU A 257 10.32 -12.52 21.19
CA GLU A 257 9.12 -12.54 22.02
C GLU A 257 9.46 -12.12 23.47
N ASN A 258 10.63 -12.54 23.97
CA ASN A 258 11.13 -12.21 25.28
C ASN A 258 12.57 -11.65 25.22
N GLU A 259 12.91 -10.77 26.17
CA GLU A 259 14.27 -10.23 26.30
C GLU A 259 15.35 -11.31 26.55
N THR A 260 14.94 -12.52 26.97
CA THR A 260 15.82 -13.68 27.20
C THR A 260 16.02 -14.57 25.98
N ASP A 261 15.26 -14.36 24.91
CA ASP A 261 15.28 -15.23 23.73
C ASP A 261 16.60 -15.04 22.97
N VAL A 262 17.29 -16.13 22.67
CA VAL A 262 18.60 -16.07 22.02
C VAL A 262 18.43 -16.33 20.53
N THR A 263 18.85 -15.37 19.71
CA THR A 263 18.94 -15.55 18.26
C THR A 263 20.33 -16.07 17.89
N GLN A 264 20.38 -17.15 17.11
CA GLN A 264 21.59 -17.60 16.42
C GLN A 264 21.36 -17.63 14.91
N LEU A 265 22.39 -17.28 14.16
CA LEU A 265 22.38 -17.36 12.71
C LEU A 265 23.31 -18.48 12.25
N VAL A 266 22.75 -19.47 11.57
CA VAL A 266 23.50 -20.60 10.99
C VAL A 266 23.82 -20.27 9.54
N GLN A 267 25.12 -20.21 9.24
CA GLN A 267 25.65 -19.92 7.91
C GLN A 267 25.61 -21.16 6.99
N PRO A 268 25.77 -21.01 5.67
CA PRO A 268 25.79 -22.14 4.74
C PRO A 268 26.93 -23.15 5.01
N ASP A 269 28.03 -22.70 5.63
CA ASP A 269 29.14 -23.56 6.07
C ASP A 269 28.91 -24.22 7.44
N GLN A 270 27.69 -24.11 7.99
CA GLN A 270 27.24 -24.66 9.27
C GLN A 270 27.88 -24.02 10.51
N LYS A 271 28.55 -22.87 10.37
CA LYS A 271 28.98 -22.08 11.54
C LYS A 271 27.81 -21.30 12.12
N ASN A 272 27.80 -21.18 13.45
CA ASN A 272 26.84 -20.36 14.16
C ASN A 272 27.45 -18.99 14.49
N GLN A 273 26.65 -17.94 14.28
CA GLN A 273 26.95 -16.57 14.67
C GLN A 273 25.93 -16.15 15.73
N SER A 274 26.37 -15.44 16.77
CA SER A 274 25.50 -14.89 17.82
C SER A 274 25.95 -13.49 18.20
N TYR A 275 25.12 -12.79 18.97
CA TYR A 275 25.49 -11.48 19.51
C TYR A 275 26.84 -11.49 20.25
N GLU A 276 27.11 -12.52 21.07
CA GLU A 276 28.36 -12.63 21.83
C GLU A 276 29.55 -13.08 20.99
N THR A 277 29.31 -13.91 19.96
CA THR A 277 30.37 -14.52 19.15
C THR A 277 29.99 -14.45 17.68
N HIS A 278 30.58 -13.50 16.97
CA HIS A 278 30.41 -13.34 15.53
C HIS A 278 31.71 -12.91 14.83
N GLU A 279 31.76 -13.16 13.51
CA GLU A 279 32.87 -12.74 12.66
C GLU A 279 32.90 -11.20 12.48
N PRO A 280 34.06 -10.57 12.23
CA PRO A 280 34.17 -9.11 12.09
C PRO A 280 33.36 -8.48 10.95
N SER A 281 32.93 -9.27 9.96
CA SER A 281 32.06 -8.83 8.86
C SER A 281 30.57 -8.83 9.23
N VAL A 282 30.24 -9.25 10.44
CA VAL A 282 28.88 -9.26 10.98
C VAL A 282 28.77 -8.11 11.97
N SER A 283 27.86 -7.17 11.70
CA SER A 283 27.45 -6.16 12.66
C SER A 283 26.14 -6.60 13.29
N TRP A 284 26.16 -6.86 14.60
CA TRP A 284 24.99 -7.30 15.36
C TRP A 284 24.53 -6.23 16.33
N MET A 285 23.28 -5.80 16.21
CA MET A 285 22.61 -4.92 17.16
C MET A 285 21.49 -5.69 17.85
N GLN A 286 21.67 -5.93 19.14
CA GLN A 286 20.66 -6.57 19.98
C GLN A 286 19.88 -5.53 20.77
N GLU A 287 18.57 -5.52 20.55
CA GLU A 287 17.60 -4.74 21.33
C GLU A 287 16.70 -5.69 22.12
N LYS A 288 15.81 -5.12 22.94
CA LYS A 288 14.91 -5.88 23.82
C LYS A 288 13.98 -6.82 23.05
N HIS A 289 13.34 -6.32 21.98
CA HIS A 289 12.32 -7.06 21.23
C HIS A 289 12.75 -7.40 19.79
N PHE A 290 13.99 -7.07 19.41
CA PHE A 290 14.51 -7.48 18.10
C PHE A 290 16.03 -7.57 18.07
N ASP A 291 16.54 -8.36 17.13
CA ASP A 291 17.93 -8.36 16.70
C ASP A 291 18.00 -7.84 15.26
N LEU A 292 19.01 -7.01 14.99
CA LEU A 292 19.35 -6.57 13.65
C LEU A 292 20.77 -7.00 13.30
N ILE A 293 20.89 -7.84 12.27
CA ILE A 293 22.14 -8.48 11.88
C ILE A 293 22.49 -8.05 10.47
N THR A 294 23.54 -7.25 10.30
CA THR A 294 24.01 -6.82 8.98
C THR A 294 25.30 -7.55 8.62
N ILE A 295 25.35 -8.14 7.43
CA ILE A 295 26.47 -8.93 6.94
C ILE A 295 26.91 -8.39 5.58
N ASP A 296 28.15 -7.94 5.53
CA ASP A 296 28.80 -7.54 4.29
C ASP A 296 29.26 -8.78 3.50
N LYS A 297 28.94 -8.81 2.20
CA LYS A 297 29.30 -9.87 1.26
C LYS A 297 28.98 -11.28 1.82
N PRO A 298 27.70 -11.55 2.09
CA PRO A 298 27.29 -12.83 2.68
C PRO A 298 27.68 -14.02 1.80
N MET A 299 27.96 -15.16 2.43
CA MET A 299 28.17 -16.42 1.73
C MET A 299 26.90 -16.83 0.98
N SER A 300 27.05 -17.25 -0.28
CA SER A 300 25.93 -17.80 -1.04
C SER A 300 25.57 -19.20 -0.55
N GLY A 301 24.27 -19.46 -0.43
CA GLY A 301 23.73 -20.73 0.05
C GLY A 301 22.50 -20.53 0.93
N GLU A 302 22.09 -21.63 1.58
CA GLU A 302 20.99 -21.62 2.54
C GLU A 302 21.47 -21.14 3.90
N TRP A 303 20.71 -20.22 4.49
CA TRP A 303 20.89 -19.70 5.83
C TRP A 303 19.69 -20.07 6.70
N PHE A 304 19.91 -20.22 8.00
CA PHE A 304 18.85 -20.53 8.96
C PHE A 304 18.97 -19.64 10.21
N ILE A 305 17.83 -19.11 10.65
CA ILE A 305 17.71 -18.33 11.89
C ILE A 305 17.18 -19.27 12.96
N ASP A 306 18.04 -19.61 13.93
CA ASP A 306 17.64 -20.33 15.14
C ASP A 306 17.15 -19.31 16.17
N GLY A 307 15.84 -19.13 16.23
CA GLY A 307 15.15 -18.12 17.03
C GLY A 307 13.64 -18.19 16.82
N ASN A 308 12.89 -17.26 17.42
CA ASN A 308 11.43 -17.20 17.28
C ASN A 308 11.04 -17.02 15.80
N ILE A 309 10.01 -17.74 15.38
CA ILE A 309 9.39 -17.53 14.07
C ILE A 309 8.39 -16.41 14.23
N ASP A 310 8.56 -15.34 13.47
CA ASP A 310 7.67 -14.19 13.47
C ASP A 310 7.33 -13.81 12.02
N PRO A 311 6.06 -13.51 11.70
CA PRO A 311 5.65 -13.12 10.35
C PRO A 311 6.31 -11.82 9.87
N ASP A 312 6.84 -10.99 10.78
CA ASP A 312 7.56 -9.75 10.49
C ASP A 312 9.08 -9.90 10.50
N ASN A 313 9.61 -11.10 10.69
CA ASN A 313 11.03 -11.35 10.39
C ASN A 313 11.30 -11.03 8.92
N ARG A 314 12.43 -10.37 8.65
CA ARG A 314 12.81 -9.94 7.29
C ARG A 314 14.27 -10.24 7.01
N VAL A 315 14.54 -10.54 5.74
CA VAL A 315 15.89 -10.55 5.19
C VAL A 315 15.92 -9.59 4.02
N MET A 316 16.52 -8.42 4.24
CA MET A 316 16.66 -7.37 3.25
C MET A 316 18.03 -7.46 2.60
N VAL A 317 18.10 -7.23 1.29
CA VAL A 317 19.34 -7.40 0.53
C VAL A 317 19.68 -6.14 -0.25
N LEU A 318 20.98 -5.82 -0.32
CA LEU A 318 21.54 -4.89 -1.28
C LEU A 318 22.19 -5.71 -2.39
N THR A 319 21.70 -5.55 -3.62
CA THR A 319 22.09 -6.40 -4.75
C THR A 319 22.17 -5.59 -6.05
N ASP A 320 23.00 -6.09 -6.97
CA ASP A 320 23.07 -5.58 -8.34
C ASP A 320 21.90 -6.09 -9.20
N LEU A 321 21.40 -7.30 -8.91
CA LEU A 321 20.21 -7.90 -9.54
C LEU A 321 18.96 -7.49 -8.77
N ARG A 322 18.27 -6.45 -9.24
CA ARG A 322 17.13 -5.84 -8.54
C ARG A 322 15.81 -6.17 -9.20
N MET A 323 14.75 -6.09 -8.41
CA MET A 323 13.37 -6.13 -8.90
C MET A 323 12.72 -4.76 -8.75
N GLU A 324 12.47 -4.12 -9.88
CA GLU A 324 11.80 -2.82 -9.93
C GLU A 324 10.32 -3.03 -10.24
N THR A 325 9.46 -2.46 -9.41
CA THR A 325 8.00 -2.55 -9.51
C THR A 325 7.42 -1.15 -9.61
N ILE A 326 6.17 -1.06 -10.06
CA ILE A 326 5.44 0.20 -9.91
C ILE A 326 5.26 0.53 -8.42
N ASP A 327 5.35 1.80 -8.06
CA ASP A 327 4.95 2.25 -6.71
C ASP A 327 3.44 2.38 -6.67
N LEU A 328 2.82 1.60 -5.80
CA LEU A 328 1.41 1.80 -5.50
C LEU A 328 1.26 2.97 -4.52
N PRO A 329 0.15 3.72 -4.58
CA PRO A 329 -0.13 4.70 -3.55
C PRO A 329 -0.35 4.02 -2.20
N ASN A 330 0.05 4.69 -1.13
CA ASN A 330 -0.03 4.13 0.22
C ASN A 330 -1.50 3.95 0.64
N ASN A 331 -2.40 4.79 0.11
CA ASN A 331 -3.84 4.68 0.35
C ASN A 331 -4.57 4.37 -0.97
N ILE A 332 -5.32 3.26 -0.97
CA ILE A 332 -6.11 2.80 -2.11
C ILE A 332 -7.55 2.53 -1.68
N LEU A 333 -8.49 2.70 -2.61
CA LEU A 333 -9.87 2.31 -2.38
C LEU A 333 -10.06 0.84 -2.82
N ALA A 334 -10.89 0.08 -2.10
CA ALA A 334 -11.12 -1.34 -2.37
C ALA A 334 -11.59 -1.64 -3.82
N GLY A 335 -12.21 -0.65 -4.47
CA GLY A 335 -12.71 -0.72 -5.85
C GLY A 335 -11.75 -0.28 -6.93
N GLU A 336 -10.50 0.04 -6.60
CA GLU A 336 -9.47 0.41 -7.58
C GLU A 336 -8.86 -0.81 -8.26
N GLN A 337 -8.36 -0.60 -9.47
CA GLN A 337 -7.67 -1.62 -10.24
C GLN A 337 -6.30 -1.13 -10.67
N PHE A 338 -5.28 -1.96 -10.48
CA PHE A 338 -3.90 -1.66 -10.82
C PHE A 338 -3.32 -2.72 -11.75
N ASP A 339 -2.65 -2.28 -12.80
CA ASP A 339 -1.80 -3.15 -13.61
C ASP A 339 -0.40 -3.15 -13.00
N ILE A 340 -0.09 -4.19 -12.24
CA ILE A 340 1.20 -4.38 -11.61
C ILE A 340 2.20 -4.80 -12.67
N VAL A 341 3.32 -4.07 -12.73
CA VAL A 341 4.44 -4.38 -13.61
C VAL A 341 5.69 -4.56 -12.75
N ALA A 342 6.40 -5.66 -12.99
CA ALA A 342 7.72 -5.92 -12.41
C ALA A 342 8.75 -6.12 -13.53
N LYS A 343 9.92 -5.51 -13.39
CA LYS A 343 11.07 -5.69 -14.29
C LYS A 343 12.30 -6.04 -13.48
N LEU A 344 13.18 -6.86 -14.07
CA LEU A 344 14.46 -7.21 -13.45
C LEU A 344 15.55 -6.33 -14.04
N THR A 345 16.43 -5.81 -13.19
CA THR A 345 17.59 -5.00 -13.60
C THR A 345 18.88 -5.60 -13.04
N ASP A 346 19.97 -5.47 -13.78
CA ASP A 346 21.32 -5.87 -13.39
C ASP A 346 22.25 -4.66 -13.53
N HIS A 347 22.88 -4.24 -12.44
CA HIS A 347 23.66 -3.00 -12.33
C HIS A 347 22.88 -1.77 -12.88
N GLY A 348 21.57 -1.72 -12.59
CA GLY A 348 20.66 -0.66 -13.03
C GLY A 348 20.27 -0.70 -14.51
N LYS A 349 20.64 -1.75 -15.25
CA LYS A 349 20.21 -1.96 -16.63
C LYS A 349 19.13 -3.03 -16.69
N GLN A 350 18.03 -2.75 -17.37
CA GLN A 350 16.97 -3.74 -17.56
C GLN A 350 17.50 -5.00 -18.28
N ILE A 351 17.13 -6.16 -17.76
CA ILE A 351 17.40 -7.45 -18.39
C ILE A 351 16.33 -7.71 -19.45
N ASP A 352 16.74 -7.81 -20.71
CA ASP A 352 15.86 -8.05 -21.88
C ASP A 352 16.05 -9.42 -22.55
N ARG A 353 17.00 -10.21 -22.03
CA ARG A 353 17.34 -11.56 -22.50
C ARG A 353 16.19 -12.54 -22.28
N GLN A 354 15.50 -12.89 -23.35
CA GLN A 354 14.27 -13.69 -23.32
C GLN A 354 14.50 -15.13 -22.80
N ASP A 355 15.63 -15.72 -23.14
CA ASP A 355 16.04 -17.05 -22.67
C ASP A 355 16.20 -17.09 -21.14
N PHE A 356 16.73 -16.03 -20.55
CA PHE A 356 16.80 -15.88 -19.10
C PHE A 356 15.42 -15.63 -18.48
N LEU A 357 14.64 -14.68 -19.02
CA LEU A 357 13.34 -14.30 -18.45
C LEU A 357 12.31 -15.44 -18.49
N GLN A 358 12.41 -16.35 -19.45
CA GLN A 358 11.55 -17.54 -19.52
C GLN A 358 11.79 -18.55 -18.39
N LEU A 359 12.95 -18.49 -17.73
CA LEU A 359 13.29 -19.34 -16.58
C LEU A 359 12.84 -18.72 -15.24
N VAL A 360 12.38 -17.47 -15.27
CA VAL A 360 11.93 -16.76 -14.07
C VAL A 360 10.44 -16.98 -13.88
N THR A 361 10.06 -17.44 -12.69
CA THR A 361 8.66 -17.46 -12.25
C THR A 361 8.42 -16.21 -11.40
N ALA A 362 7.45 -15.39 -11.81
CA ALA A 362 7.03 -14.21 -11.07
C ALA A 362 5.60 -14.39 -10.54
N GLU A 363 5.41 -14.11 -9.25
CA GLU A 363 4.14 -14.25 -8.55
C GLU A 363 3.82 -12.96 -7.80
N LEU A 364 2.53 -12.63 -7.75
CA LEU A 364 1.96 -11.51 -7.01
C LEU A 364 1.05 -12.09 -5.93
N SER A 365 1.35 -11.80 -4.67
CA SER A 365 0.56 -12.20 -3.50
C SER A 365 -0.03 -10.96 -2.84
N THR A 366 -1.31 -11.02 -2.47
CA THR A 366 -1.93 -10.02 -1.58
C THR A 366 -2.19 -10.70 -0.24
N GLN A 367 -1.60 -10.15 0.82
CA GLN A 367 -1.64 -10.72 2.16
C GLN A 367 -2.36 -9.72 3.09
N PRO A 368 -3.64 -9.95 3.39
CA PRO A 368 -4.31 -9.14 4.41
C PRO A 368 -3.69 -9.45 5.80
N LEU A 369 -3.79 -8.50 6.73
CA LEU A 369 -3.41 -8.75 8.15
C LEU A 369 -4.15 -9.96 8.75
N GLN A 370 -5.38 -10.19 8.31
CA GLN A 370 -6.21 -11.32 8.72
C GLN A 370 -6.82 -11.97 7.49
N GLY A 371 -6.52 -13.25 7.27
CA GLY A 371 -7.02 -14.02 6.13
C GLY A 371 -5.91 -14.78 5.43
N GLU A 372 -6.31 -15.54 4.42
CA GLU A 372 -5.37 -16.31 3.60
C GLU A 372 -4.79 -15.44 2.48
N PRO A 373 -3.50 -15.58 2.17
CA PRO A 373 -2.88 -14.85 1.08
C PRO A 373 -3.47 -15.26 -0.27
N ILE A 374 -3.75 -14.29 -1.13
CA ILE A 374 -4.26 -14.56 -2.48
C ILE A 374 -3.12 -14.42 -3.48
N ASN A 375 -2.76 -15.55 -4.11
CA ASN A 375 -1.65 -15.64 -5.04
C ASN A 375 -2.12 -15.61 -6.50
N ASN A 376 -1.48 -14.78 -7.31
CA ASN A 376 -1.68 -14.66 -8.74
C ASN A 376 -0.35 -14.77 -9.48
N LYS A 377 -0.32 -15.56 -10.55
CA LYS A 377 0.85 -15.63 -11.42
C LYS A 377 0.96 -14.37 -12.26
N MET A 378 2.17 -13.82 -12.35
CA MET A 378 2.46 -12.74 -13.30
C MET A 378 2.84 -13.35 -14.65
N THR A 379 2.39 -12.71 -15.74
CA THR A 379 2.67 -13.15 -17.10
C THR A 379 3.81 -12.34 -17.70
N LEU A 380 4.79 -13.00 -18.32
CA LEU A 380 5.88 -12.34 -19.03
C LEU A 380 5.37 -11.69 -20.33
N ASN A 381 5.59 -10.38 -20.46
CA ASN A 381 5.48 -9.67 -21.72
C ASN A 381 6.84 -9.62 -22.41
N ASN A 382 7.01 -10.44 -23.45
CA ASN A 382 8.28 -10.54 -24.19
C ASN A 382 8.66 -9.26 -24.94
N GLN A 383 7.71 -8.37 -25.27
CA GLN A 383 8.01 -7.14 -26.02
C GLN A 383 8.65 -6.07 -25.13
N THR A 384 8.19 -5.99 -23.88
CA THR A 384 8.65 -5.01 -22.90
C THR A 384 9.66 -5.58 -21.91
N ALA A 385 9.87 -6.91 -21.92
CA ALA A 385 10.70 -7.63 -20.95
C ALA A 385 10.26 -7.36 -19.49
N THR A 386 8.95 -7.44 -19.25
CA THR A 386 8.33 -7.18 -17.93
C THR A 386 7.31 -8.25 -17.57
N PHE A 387 7.17 -8.54 -16.29
CA PHE A 387 6.11 -9.39 -15.74
C PHE A 387 4.90 -8.53 -15.38
N MET A 388 3.70 -8.97 -15.75
CA MET A 388 2.46 -8.20 -15.57
C MET A 388 1.38 -9.02 -14.86
N ALA A 389 0.64 -8.39 -13.96
CA ALA A 389 -0.58 -8.93 -13.35
C ALA A 389 -1.58 -7.79 -13.09
N ASN A 390 -2.88 -8.11 -13.12
CA ASN A 390 -3.93 -7.14 -12.76
C ASN A 390 -4.40 -7.39 -11.32
N LEU A 391 -4.58 -6.31 -10.58
CA LEU A 391 -4.92 -6.29 -9.17
C LEU A 391 -6.21 -5.48 -9.00
N GLY A 392 -7.37 -6.14 -8.86
CA GLY A 392 -8.66 -5.43 -8.86
C GLY A 392 -9.81 -6.04 -8.05
N LYS A 393 -9.64 -7.24 -7.45
CA LYS A 393 -10.64 -7.91 -6.59
C LYS A 393 -10.04 -8.55 -5.33
N LEU A 394 -8.77 -8.27 -5.05
CA LEU A 394 -7.99 -9.00 -4.05
C LEU A 394 -7.84 -8.24 -2.73
N PHE A 395 -8.32 -6.99 -2.69
CA PHE A 395 -8.10 -6.14 -1.54
C PHE A 395 -9.24 -6.27 -0.55
N ASP A 396 -8.95 -6.97 0.54
CA ASP A 396 -9.74 -6.83 1.75
C ASP A 396 -9.49 -5.44 2.35
N SER A 397 -10.48 -4.88 3.03
CA SER A 397 -10.34 -3.58 3.68
C SER A 397 -9.32 -3.63 4.81
N GLY A 398 -8.58 -2.54 5.02
CA GLY A 398 -7.52 -2.44 6.02
C GLY A 398 -6.13 -2.55 5.42
N GLN A 399 -5.14 -2.82 6.28
CA GLN A 399 -3.76 -2.98 5.85
C GLN A 399 -3.57 -4.32 5.12
N ASN A 400 -2.94 -4.23 3.95
CA ASN A 400 -2.60 -5.37 3.11
C ASN A 400 -1.15 -5.24 2.65
N ASP A 401 -0.43 -6.35 2.66
CA ASP A 401 0.90 -6.46 2.06
C ASP A 401 0.78 -6.99 0.63
N ILE A 402 1.33 -6.24 -0.31
CA ILE A 402 1.46 -6.64 -1.70
C ILE A 402 2.88 -7.16 -1.89
N VAL A 403 3.00 -8.46 -2.09
CA VAL A 403 4.28 -9.16 -2.20
C VAL A 403 4.46 -9.66 -3.62
N ILE A 404 5.48 -9.17 -4.30
CA ILE A 404 5.89 -9.65 -5.62
C ILE A 404 7.14 -10.48 -5.41
N THR A 405 7.15 -11.71 -5.92
CA THR A 405 8.29 -12.64 -5.81
C THR A 405 8.72 -13.06 -7.20
N ALA A 406 10.01 -12.88 -7.51
CA ALA A 406 10.65 -13.38 -8.72
C ALA A 406 11.68 -14.44 -8.36
N LYS A 407 11.51 -15.65 -8.89
CA LYS A 407 12.31 -16.83 -8.56
C LYS A 407 12.89 -17.48 -9.79
N SER A 408 14.15 -17.89 -9.71
CA SER A 408 14.82 -18.81 -10.64
C SER A 408 15.67 -19.81 -9.85
N ASP A 409 16.36 -20.72 -10.54
CA ASP A 409 17.33 -21.64 -9.92
C ASP A 409 18.55 -20.92 -9.30
N THR A 410 18.80 -19.67 -9.69
CA THR A 410 20.03 -18.95 -9.34
C THR A 410 19.81 -17.75 -8.42
N PHE A 411 18.57 -17.32 -8.23
CA PHE A 411 18.23 -16.19 -7.37
C PHE A 411 16.76 -16.23 -6.96
N GLU A 412 16.47 -15.57 -5.85
CA GLU A 412 15.12 -15.27 -5.41
C GLU A 412 15.07 -13.81 -4.95
N ARG A 413 14.11 -13.03 -5.46
CA ARG A 413 13.89 -11.64 -5.09
C ARG A 413 12.45 -11.45 -4.70
N GLN A 414 12.24 -10.71 -3.63
CA GLN A 414 10.93 -10.35 -3.13
C GLN A 414 10.86 -8.84 -2.95
N ARG A 415 9.72 -8.27 -3.31
CA ARG A 415 9.38 -6.87 -3.05
C ARG A 415 8.07 -6.86 -2.31
N ARG A 416 8.05 -6.23 -1.15
CA ARG A 416 6.86 -6.06 -0.32
C ARG A 416 6.51 -4.59 -0.25
N GLN A 417 5.23 -4.29 -0.40
CA GLN A 417 4.70 -2.96 -0.18
C GLN A 417 3.39 -3.04 0.60
N SER A 418 3.35 -2.43 1.79
CA SER A 418 2.13 -2.32 2.58
C SER A 418 1.26 -1.16 2.08
N VAL A 419 -0.02 -1.43 1.85
CA VAL A 419 -1.04 -0.46 1.43
C VAL A 419 -2.22 -0.46 2.40
N ASN A 420 -2.83 0.70 2.57
CA ASN A 420 -4.07 0.86 3.29
C ASN A 420 -5.26 0.85 2.33
N VAL A 421 -6.13 -0.14 2.48
CA VAL A 421 -7.33 -0.31 1.66
C VAL A 421 -8.53 0.26 2.38
N VAL A 422 -9.04 1.39 1.90
CA VAL A 422 -10.27 1.99 2.41
C VAL A 422 -11.47 1.40 1.67
N ALA A 423 -12.38 0.77 2.41
CA ALA A 423 -13.58 0.13 1.85
C ALA A 423 -14.53 1.15 1.20
N LEU A 424 -14.80 2.24 1.91
CA LEU A 424 -15.76 3.25 1.49
C LEU A 424 -15.30 4.64 1.92
N PRO A 425 -15.04 5.57 0.98
CA PRO A 425 -14.65 6.95 1.29
C PRO A 425 -15.88 7.84 1.51
N PHE A 426 -16.89 7.33 2.22
CA PHE A 426 -18.14 8.03 2.49
C PHE A 426 -18.58 7.80 3.93
N ASP A 427 -19.06 8.87 4.56
CA ASP A 427 -19.90 8.76 5.75
C ASP A 427 -21.35 8.59 5.29
N VAL A 428 -21.94 7.46 5.67
CA VAL A 428 -23.29 7.08 5.27
C VAL A 428 -24.18 7.05 6.51
N THR A 429 -25.24 7.85 6.49
CA THR A 429 -26.27 7.88 7.54
C THR A 429 -27.61 7.48 6.96
N VAL A 430 -28.29 6.56 7.64
CA VAL A 430 -29.64 6.12 7.27
C VAL A 430 -30.58 6.48 8.40
N THR A 431 -31.56 7.34 8.10
CA THR A 431 -32.55 7.81 9.06
C THR A 431 -33.95 7.48 8.56
N GLN A 432 -34.80 6.92 9.43
CA GLN A 432 -36.22 6.79 9.13
C GLN A 432 -36.93 8.13 9.37
N LEU A 433 -37.55 8.67 8.32
CA LEU A 433 -38.20 9.99 8.35
C LEU A 433 -39.61 9.95 8.94
N ASP A 434 -40.34 8.88 8.63
CA ASP A 434 -41.74 8.70 9.01
C ASP A 434 -42.04 7.21 9.18
N VAL A 435 -42.64 6.88 10.33
CA VAL A 435 -43.00 5.51 10.71
C VAL A 435 -44.24 5.05 9.96
N ASP A 436 -45.17 5.97 9.66
CA ASP A 436 -46.45 5.62 9.01
C ASP A 436 -46.26 5.35 7.51
N SER A 437 -45.42 6.14 6.82
CA SER A 437 -45.05 5.92 5.41
C SER A 437 -43.80 5.04 5.21
N ARG A 438 -43.18 4.57 6.31
CA ARG A 438 -41.91 3.79 6.33
C ARG A 438 -40.87 4.35 5.38
N SER A 439 -40.71 5.68 5.44
CA SER A 439 -39.80 6.41 4.57
C SER A 439 -38.40 6.42 5.16
N HIS A 440 -37.42 5.91 4.42
CA HIS A 440 -36.01 5.95 4.81
C HIS A 440 -35.25 6.98 3.97
N ARG A 441 -34.40 7.77 4.63
CA ARG A 441 -33.46 8.69 3.99
C ARG A 441 -32.04 8.21 4.19
N LEU A 442 -31.39 7.94 3.07
CA LEU A 442 -29.95 7.73 2.98
C LEU A 442 -29.29 9.08 2.72
N SER A 443 -28.36 9.50 3.57
CA SER A 443 -27.51 10.67 3.37
C SER A 443 -26.06 10.22 3.34
N MET A 444 -25.32 10.62 2.31
CA MET A 444 -23.93 10.24 2.10
C MET A 444 -23.08 11.50 1.98
N SER A 445 -21.95 11.55 2.69
CA SER A 445 -20.94 12.60 2.56
C SER A 445 -19.61 11.99 2.09
N ALA A 446 -19.08 12.44 0.95
CA ALA A 446 -17.82 11.91 0.42
C ALA A 446 -16.61 12.61 1.06
N ASP A 447 -15.55 11.84 1.30
CA ASP A 447 -14.23 12.37 1.62
C ASP A 447 -13.51 12.81 0.33
N ALA A 448 -13.51 14.13 0.10
CA ALA A 448 -12.89 14.75 -1.08
C ALA A 448 -11.37 14.57 -1.14
N SER A 449 -10.71 14.15 -0.06
CA SER A 449 -9.28 13.82 -0.06
C SER A 449 -8.99 12.48 -0.77
N MET A 450 -9.96 11.57 -0.81
CA MET A 450 -9.82 10.21 -1.33
C MET A 450 -10.55 10.00 -2.67
N ILE A 451 -11.69 10.64 -2.87
CA ILE A 451 -12.51 10.50 -4.08
C ILE A 451 -12.92 11.88 -4.62
N ASP A 452 -12.88 12.08 -5.94
CA ASP A 452 -13.29 13.32 -6.59
C ASP A 452 -14.83 13.43 -6.59
N PRO A 453 -15.43 14.35 -5.81
CA PRO A 453 -16.87 14.50 -5.68
C PRO A 453 -17.57 14.84 -7.00
N GLN A 454 -16.88 15.49 -7.95
CA GLN A 454 -17.45 15.89 -9.23
C GLN A 454 -17.56 14.73 -10.22
N SER A 455 -16.77 13.68 -10.03
CA SER A 455 -16.74 12.50 -10.89
C SER A 455 -17.77 11.42 -10.52
N LEU A 456 -18.42 11.57 -9.36
CA LEU A 456 -19.22 10.53 -8.73
C LEU A 456 -20.58 10.30 -9.39
N GLN A 457 -20.87 9.02 -9.63
CA GLN A 457 -22.17 8.49 -10.02
C GLN A 457 -22.56 7.40 -9.02
N ILE A 458 -23.67 7.63 -8.32
CA ILE A 458 -24.16 6.71 -7.28
C ILE A 458 -25.54 6.21 -7.68
N SER A 459 -25.64 4.90 -7.86
CA SER A 459 -26.90 4.20 -8.10
C SER A 459 -27.21 3.29 -6.92
N ALA A 460 -28.47 3.17 -6.58
CA ALA A 460 -28.94 2.28 -5.54
C ALA A 460 -29.93 1.26 -6.12
N LEU A 461 -29.93 0.04 -5.59
CA LEU A 461 -30.86 -1.02 -5.95
C LEU A 461 -31.53 -1.49 -4.67
N LEU A 462 -32.84 -1.27 -4.59
CA LEU A 462 -33.66 -1.77 -3.49
C LEU A 462 -34.19 -3.15 -3.85
N SER A 463 -33.77 -4.17 -3.13
CA SER A 463 -34.20 -5.56 -3.31
C SER A 463 -35.16 -5.96 -2.19
N ALA A 464 -36.31 -6.51 -2.57
CA ALA A 464 -37.29 -7.06 -1.65
C ALA A 464 -37.09 -8.58 -1.47
N PRO A 465 -37.58 -9.19 -0.37
CA PRO A 465 -37.45 -10.63 -0.12
C PRO A 465 -38.13 -11.53 -1.16
N ASP A 466 -39.09 -11.01 -1.91
CA ASP A 466 -39.77 -11.71 -3.01
C ASP A 466 -38.94 -11.75 -4.32
N GLY A 467 -37.76 -11.12 -4.32
CA GLY A 467 -36.87 -11.00 -5.47
C GLY A 467 -37.16 -9.79 -6.37
N SER A 468 -38.13 -8.94 -6.03
CA SER A 468 -38.39 -7.69 -6.75
C SER A 468 -37.25 -6.69 -6.53
N GLU A 469 -36.79 -6.05 -7.59
CA GLU A 469 -35.71 -5.06 -7.55
C GLU A 469 -36.16 -3.71 -8.11
N PHE A 470 -35.86 -2.63 -7.38
CA PHE A 470 -36.22 -1.25 -7.74
C PHE A 470 -34.96 -0.39 -7.81
N PRO A 471 -34.55 0.07 -9.02
CA PRO A 471 -33.39 0.94 -9.16
C PRO A 471 -33.72 2.39 -8.79
N TYR A 472 -32.81 3.04 -8.08
CA TYR A 472 -32.86 4.44 -7.70
C TYR A 472 -31.55 5.15 -8.07
N GLU A 473 -31.65 6.42 -8.40
CA GLU A 473 -30.48 7.31 -8.53
C GLU A 473 -30.33 8.12 -7.24
N VAL A 474 -29.13 8.17 -6.68
CA VAL A 474 -28.87 8.96 -5.46
C VAL A 474 -28.52 10.38 -5.88
N LEU A 475 -29.34 11.35 -5.50
CA LEU A 475 -29.25 12.71 -6.00
C LEU A 475 -28.23 13.53 -5.22
N ARG A 476 -27.38 14.29 -5.93
CA ARG A 476 -26.43 15.22 -5.34
C ARG A 476 -27.16 16.43 -4.75
N GLN A 477 -26.92 16.72 -3.47
CA GLN A 477 -27.50 17.85 -2.73
C GLN A 477 -26.53 19.05 -2.67
N SER A 478 -25.25 18.79 -2.46
CA SER A 478 -24.19 19.80 -2.37
C SER A 478 -22.90 19.30 -3.01
N GLU A 479 -21.79 20.03 -2.87
CA GLU A 479 -20.50 19.63 -3.46
C GLU A 479 -20.08 18.23 -3.03
N ASN A 480 -20.24 17.88 -1.74
CA ASN A 480 -19.79 16.59 -1.19
C ASN A 480 -20.92 15.73 -0.62
N ALA A 481 -22.19 16.07 -0.85
CA ALA A 481 -23.32 15.35 -0.25
C ALA A 481 -24.31 14.80 -1.27
N TRP A 482 -24.76 13.57 -1.04
CA TRP A 482 -25.78 12.87 -1.80
C TRP A 482 -26.90 12.39 -0.89
N GLN A 483 -28.10 12.32 -1.44
CA GLN A 483 -29.27 11.90 -0.69
C GLN A 483 -30.21 11.07 -1.56
N LEU A 484 -30.75 10.01 -0.97
CA LEU A 484 -31.85 9.21 -1.51
C LEU A 484 -32.95 9.16 -0.46
N THR A 485 -34.21 9.26 -0.88
CA THR A 485 -35.37 9.00 -0.03
C THR A 485 -36.20 7.91 -0.68
N VAL A 486 -36.37 6.82 0.04
CA VAL A 486 -37.20 5.68 -0.34
C VAL A 486 -38.45 5.75 0.54
N ALA A 487 -39.63 5.70 -0.06
CA ALA A 487 -40.91 5.86 0.61
C ALA A 487 -41.86 4.71 0.26
N ASP A 488 -42.94 4.57 1.03
CA ASP A 488 -44.02 3.60 0.81
C ASP A 488 -43.55 2.14 0.87
N LEU A 489 -42.60 1.82 1.75
CA LEU A 489 -42.13 0.44 1.95
C LEU A 489 -43.19 -0.43 2.63
N GLN A 490 -43.30 -1.68 2.20
CA GLN A 490 -44.26 -2.62 2.79
C GLN A 490 -43.90 -2.98 4.23
N PRO A 491 -44.91 -3.12 5.10
CA PRO A 491 -44.67 -3.51 6.48
C PRO A 491 -43.93 -4.83 6.69
N GLU A 492 -43.07 -4.90 7.71
CA GLU A 492 -42.41 -6.12 8.19
C GLU A 492 -41.57 -6.83 7.11
N THR A 493 -41.17 -6.09 6.08
CA THR A 493 -40.44 -6.61 4.93
C THR A 493 -38.98 -6.16 5.03
N ALA A 494 -38.06 -7.12 5.06
CA ALA A 494 -36.62 -6.83 5.14
C ALA A 494 -36.07 -6.41 3.76
N TYR A 495 -36.15 -5.12 3.44
CA TYR A 495 -35.57 -4.58 2.21
C TYR A 495 -34.04 -4.45 2.34
N GLN A 496 -33.33 -4.75 1.25
CA GLN A 496 -31.88 -4.56 1.14
C GLN A 496 -31.57 -3.47 0.11
N LEU A 497 -30.81 -2.46 0.52
CA LEU A 497 -30.36 -1.37 -0.34
C LEU A 497 -28.89 -1.60 -0.72
N SER A 498 -28.66 -1.99 -1.97
CA SER A 498 -27.31 -2.18 -2.53
C SER A 498 -26.86 -0.92 -3.27
N LEU A 499 -25.64 -0.46 -3.01
CA LEU A 499 -25.08 0.72 -3.67
C LEU A 499 -24.06 0.32 -4.74
N GLN A 500 -24.07 1.04 -5.86
CA GLN A 500 -23.03 1.00 -6.88
C GLN A 500 -22.48 2.41 -7.05
N ILE A 501 -21.21 2.58 -6.73
CA ILE A 501 -20.53 3.88 -6.77
C ILE A 501 -19.44 3.82 -7.83
N ARG A 502 -19.52 4.69 -8.83
CA ARG A 502 -18.49 4.88 -9.86
C ARG A 502 -17.93 6.29 -9.74
N GLY A 503 -16.62 6.42 -9.88
CA GLY A 503 -15.98 7.73 -9.90
C GLY A 503 -14.49 7.63 -10.15
N LYS A 504 -13.79 8.70 -9.77
CA LYS A 504 -12.34 8.80 -9.85
C LYS A 504 -11.75 9.30 -8.55
N THR A 505 -10.51 8.92 -8.25
CA THR A 505 -9.73 9.55 -7.18
C THR A 505 -9.28 10.96 -7.62
N PRO A 506 -8.80 11.82 -6.70
CA PRO A 506 -8.20 13.12 -7.07
C PRO A 506 -6.99 12.99 -8.01
N ALA A 507 -6.33 11.82 -8.04
CA ALA A 507 -5.26 11.48 -8.97
C ALA A 507 -5.76 11.00 -10.36
N GLY A 508 -7.08 10.92 -10.55
CA GLY A 508 -7.72 10.52 -11.80
C GLY A 508 -7.86 9.01 -12.02
N ARG A 509 -7.55 8.18 -11.00
CA ARG A 509 -7.69 6.71 -11.07
C ARG A 509 -9.17 6.34 -11.02
N ASN A 510 -9.62 5.39 -11.83
CA ASN A 510 -11.02 4.96 -11.82
C ASN A 510 -11.31 4.06 -10.63
N VAL A 511 -12.49 4.23 -10.03
CA VAL A 511 -12.93 3.48 -8.85
C VAL A 511 -14.33 2.93 -9.09
N PHE A 512 -14.56 1.67 -8.72
CA PHE A 512 -15.90 1.08 -8.64
C PHE A 512 -16.13 0.38 -7.30
N LEU A 513 -16.97 0.96 -6.46
CA LEU A 513 -17.27 0.43 -5.12
C LEU A 513 -18.67 -0.20 -5.09
N GLN A 514 -18.75 -1.32 -4.38
CA GLN A 514 -20.00 -2.01 -4.05
C GLN A 514 -19.97 -2.38 -2.56
N PRO A 515 -20.33 -1.44 -1.66
CA PRO A 515 -20.36 -1.73 -0.23
C PRO A 515 -21.39 -2.82 0.09
N LYS A 516 -21.28 -3.40 1.30
CA LYS A 516 -22.23 -4.40 1.79
C LYS A 516 -23.66 -3.82 1.73
N PRO A 517 -24.68 -4.61 1.32
CA PRO A 517 -26.05 -4.15 1.27
C PRO A 517 -26.54 -3.66 2.65
N ILE A 518 -27.19 -2.49 2.65
CA ILE A 518 -27.76 -1.89 3.86
C ILE A 518 -29.15 -2.50 4.08
N GLN A 519 -29.41 -3.06 5.26
CA GLN A 519 -30.75 -3.51 5.61
C GLN A 519 -31.59 -2.32 6.09
N LEU A 520 -32.76 -2.14 5.48
CA LEU A 520 -33.74 -1.15 5.94
C LEU A 520 -34.69 -1.87 6.90
N LEU A 521 -34.51 -1.63 8.20
CA LEU A 521 -35.35 -2.17 9.26
C LEU A 521 -36.34 -1.12 9.74
N ASP A 522 -37.55 -1.56 10.08
CA ASP A 522 -38.56 -0.72 10.74
C ASP A 522 -38.19 -0.53 12.21
N GLU A 523 -37.31 0.42 12.49
CA GLU A 523 -36.95 0.75 13.87
C GLU A 523 -37.97 1.72 14.50
N THR A 524 -38.01 1.76 15.83
CA THR A 524 -38.83 2.75 16.54
C THR A 524 -38.27 4.15 16.26
N ALA A 525 -39.15 5.12 15.97
CA ALA A 525 -38.82 6.47 15.53
C ALA A 525 -37.59 7.07 16.27
N GLY A 526 -36.50 7.29 15.53
CA GLY A 526 -35.31 7.99 16.02
C GLY A 526 -33.98 7.25 15.94
N ALA A 527 -33.95 5.99 15.48
CA ALA A 527 -32.71 5.26 15.27
C ALA A 527 -32.01 5.67 13.94
N SER A 528 -30.69 5.85 14.01
CA SER A 528 -29.84 6.25 12.89
C SER A 528 -28.70 5.26 12.77
N LEU A 529 -28.62 4.55 11.65
CA LEU A 529 -27.44 3.73 11.32
C LEU A 529 -26.40 4.64 10.70
N THR A 530 -25.22 4.74 11.32
CA THR A 530 -24.08 5.49 10.80
C THR A 530 -23.00 4.49 10.41
N ILE A 531 -22.70 4.41 9.13
CA ILE A 531 -21.54 3.70 8.60
C ILE A 531 -20.52 4.79 8.30
N THR A 532 -19.50 4.91 9.16
CA THR A 532 -18.41 5.86 8.95
C THR A 532 -17.42 5.28 7.93
N SER A 533 -16.55 6.13 7.39
CA SER A 533 -15.42 5.68 6.56
C SER A 533 -14.54 4.71 7.36
N GLU A 534 -14.85 3.40 7.31
CA GLU A 534 -14.09 2.36 7.99
C GLU A 534 -12.69 2.29 7.36
N THR A 535 -11.73 2.90 8.04
CA THR A 535 -10.34 2.45 7.99
C THR A 535 -10.21 1.49 9.16
N PRO A 536 -10.22 0.17 8.95
CA PRO A 536 -9.98 -0.75 10.05
C PRO A 536 -8.50 -0.65 10.42
N ILE A 537 -8.21 0.18 11.42
CA ILE A 537 -6.96 0.15 12.19
C ILE A 537 -7.40 0.17 13.65
N ALA A 538 -7.94 -0.97 14.07
CA ALA A 538 -8.04 -1.37 15.45
C ALA A 538 -8.25 -2.89 15.41
N ALA A 539 -7.30 -3.64 15.96
CA ALA A 539 -7.53 -5.04 16.27
C ALA A 539 -8.76 -5.10 17.18
N GLU A 540 -9.87 -5.61 16.66
CA GLU A 540 -11.02 -5.94 17.49
C GLU A 540 -10.56 -7.06 18.43
N LYS A 541 -10.27 -6.72 19.69
CA LYS A 541 -9.97 -7.70 20.72
C LYS A 541 -11.21 -8.58 20.88
N VAL A 542 -11.12 -9.82 20.42
CA VAL A 542 -12.00 -10.89 20.87
C VAL A 542 -11.79 -10.98 22.38
N ASN A 543 -12.82 -10.60 23.13
CA ASN A 543 -12.83 -10.67 24.58
C ASN A 543 -12.90 -12.16 24.96
N ASP A 544 -11.75 -12.80 25.17
CA ASP A 544 -11.65 -14.12 25.79
C ASP A 544 -12.02 -13.99 27.28
N GLU A 545 -13.31 -13.85 27.57
CA GLU A 545 -13.81 -14.30 28.87
C GLU A 545 -13.91 -15.83 28.80
N PRO A 546 -13.22 -16.57 29.70
CA PRO A 546 -13.36 -18.02 29.76
C PRO A 546 -14.80 -18.35 30.14
N PHE A 547 -15.52 -19.01 29.24
CA PHE A 547 -16.79 -19.63 29.60
C PHE A 547 -16.55 -20.62 30.75
N GLU A 548 -17.11 -20.33 31.92
CA GLU A 548 -17.15 -21.29 33.02
C GLU A 548 -17.89 -22.55 32.55
N PRO A 549 -17.27 -23.74 32.62
CA PRO A 549 -17.95 -24.97 32.24
C PRO A 549 -19.05 -25.28 33.25
N VAL A 550 -20.30 -25.22 32.80
CA VAL A 550 -21.45 -25.77 33.53
C VAL A 550 -21.26 -27.29 33.61
N ILE A 551 -20.99 -27.79 34.81
CA ILE A 551 -20.95 -29.23 35.11
C ILE A 551 -22.38 -29.76 35.02
N ILE A 552 -22.64 -30.66 34.08
CA ILE A 552 -23.84 -31.50 34.03
C ILE A 552 -23.37 -32.95 34.18
N ASP A 553 -23.87 -33.64 35.22
CA ASP A 553 -23.60 -35.05 35.50
C ASP A 553 -24.00 -35.97 34.32
N PRO A 554 -23.33 -37.13 34.16
CA PRO A 554 -23.51 -38.00 33.00
C PRO A 554 -24.76 -38.88 33.15
N VAL A 555 -25.63 -38.85 32.14
CA VAL A 555 -26.67 -39.87 31.95
C VAL A 555 -26.32 -40.71 30.73
N ALA A 556 -26.15 -42.00 31.03
CA ALA A 556 -26.12 -43.23 30.23
C ALA A 556 -26.22 -43.18 28.69
N ASP A 557 -25.35 -44.02 28.10
CA ASP A 557 -25.26 -44.45 26.70
C ASP A 557 -26.59 -44.81 26.02
N GLU A 558 -26.80 -44.25 24.83
CA GLU A 558 -27.56 -44.88 23.74
C GLU A 558 -26.80 -44.76 22.39
N PRO A 559 -26.98 -45.72 21.46
CA PRO A 559 -25.97 -46.08 20.49
C PRO A 559 -25.91 -45.19 19.25
N ASN A 560 -24.69 -45.09 18.73
CA ASN A 560 -24.25 -44.50 17.46
C ASN A 560 -25.26 -44.66 16.31
N ALA A 561 -25.82 -43.55 15.85
CA ALA A 561 -26.48 -43.45 14.54
C ALA A 561 -25.54 -42.74 13.56
N GLU A 562 -25.10 -43.45 12.53
CA GLU A 562 -24.31 -42.93 11.42
C GLU A 562 -25.10 -41.86 10.65
N ILE A 563 -24.52 -40.67 10.47
CA ILE A 563 -25.05 -39.63 9.59
C ILE A 563 -24.65 -39.99 8.14
N PRO A 564 -25.59 -40.13 7.18
CA PRO A 564 -25.26 -40.49 5.81
C PRO A 564 -24.63 -39.30 5.07
N LYS A 565 -23.59 -39.56 4.28
CA LYS A 565 -23.03 -38.62 3.32
C LYS A 565 -24.04 -38.40 2.19
N SER A 566 -24.58 -37.18 2.07
CA SER A 566 -25.43 -36.78 0.95
C SER A 566 -24.57 -36.46 -0.28
N THR A 567 -24.49 -37.41 -1.21
CA THR A 567 -24.09 -37.13 -2.60
C THR A 567 -25.29 -36.51 -3.33
N PHE A 568 -25.11 -35.30 -3.85
CA PHE A 568 -26.09 -34.65 -4.73
C PHE A 568 -26.17 -35.41 -6.05
N GLU A 569 -27.25 -36.16 -6.28
CA GLU A 569 -27.60 -36.72 -7.60
C GLU A 569 -28.70 -35.87 -8.24
N LEU A 570 -28.42 -35.33 -9.43
CA LEU A 570 -29.40 -34.62 -10.26
C LEU A 570 -30.38 -35.63 -10.86
N SER A 571 -31.69 -35.34 -10.85
CA SER A 571 -32.69 -36.24 -11.45
C SER A 571 -32.54 -36.29 -12.98
N ASP A 572 -32.83 -37.46 -13.56
CA ASP A 572 -32.77 -37.70 -15.02
C ASP A 572 -33.56 -36.67 -15.84
N THR A 573 -34.62 -36.11 -15.25
CA THR A 573 -35.43 -35.04 -15.85
C THR A 573 -34.68 -33.71 -15.98
N VAL A 574 -33.82 -33.37 -15.02
CA VAL A 574 -33.00 -32.16 -15.05
C VAL A 574 -31.85 -32.32 -16.04
N ILE A 575 -31.24 -33.51 -16.10
CA ILE A 575 -30.20 -33.83 -17.09
C ILE A 575 -30.77 -33.72 -18.52
N LEU A 576 -31.99 -34.22 -18.75
CA LEU A 576 -32.68 -34.11 -20.04
C LEU A 576 -33.02 -32.65 -20.40
N ALA A 577 -33.44 -31.86 -19.42
CA ALA A 577 -33.76 -30.44 -19.62
C ALA A 577 -32.51 -29.62 -20.02
N ILE A 578 -31.37 -29.88 -19.36
CA ILE A 578 -30.09 -29.25 -19.68
C ILE A 578 -29.63 -29.66 -21.10
N GLY A 579 -29.76 -30.94 -21.45
CA GLY A 579 -29.43 -31.43 -22.79
C GLY A 579 -30.24 -30.74 -23.89
N ASN A 580 -31.55 -30.58 -23.70
CA ASN A 580 -32.42 -29.92 -24.67
C ASN A 580 -32.13 -28.40 -24.79
N ALA A 581 -31.80 -27.73 -23.69
CA ALA A 581 -31.42 -26.32 -23.70
C ALA A 581 -30.15 -26.08 -24.53
N ILE A 582 -29.15 -26.97 -24.42
CA ILE A 582 -27.90 -26.88 -25.20
C ILE A 582 -28.17 -27.06 -26.70
N ILE A 583 -29.06 -27.99 -27.08
CA ILE A 583 -29.42 -28.23 -28.49
C ILE A 583 -30.09 -26.99 -29.11
N VAL A 584 -31.01 -26.35 -28.38
CA VAL A 584 -31.67 -25.12 -28.85
C VAL A 584 -30.66 -23.99 -29.03
N LEU A 585 -29.72 -23.85 -28.10
CA LEU A 585 -28.68 -22.82 -28.16
C LEU A 585 -27.74 -23.02 -29.37
N LEU A 586 -27.36 -24.27 -29.66
CA LEU A 586 -26.57 -24.61 -30.85
C LEU A 586 -27.31 -24.34 -32.16
N LEU A 587 -28.62 -24.60 -32.22
CA LEU A 587 -29.44 -24.29 -33.40
C LEU A 587 -29.55 -22.76 -33.64
N ILE A 588 -29.69 -21.97 -32.58
CA ILE A 588 -29.71 -20.50 -32.66
C ILE A 588 -28.35 -19.97 -33.14
N MET A 589 -27.25 -20.49 -32.60
CA MET A 589 -25.90 -20.14 -33.05
C MET A 589 -25.67 -20.49 -34.52
N GLY A 590 -26.08 -21.69 -34.94
CA GLY A 590 -25.98 -22.15 -36.32
C GLY A 590 -26.78 -21.26 -37.29
N PHE A 591 -28.01 -20.89 -36.92
CA PHE A 591 -28.84 -19.97 -37.70
C PHE A 591 -28.21 -18.58 -37.81
N TRP A 592 -27.65 -18.05 -36.71
CA TRP A 592 -26.98 -16.76 -36.70
C TRP A 592 -25.73 -16.73 -37.59
N PHE A 593 -24.91 -17.79 -37.54
CA PHE A 593 -23.71 -17.90 -38.38
C PHE A 593 -24.06 -18.06 -39.87
N TRP A 594 -25.10 -18.84 -40.18
CA TRP A 594 -25.59 -19.03 -41.54
C TRP A 594 -26.16 -17.74 -42.14
N HIS A 595 -26.91 -16.96 -41.35
CA HIS A 595 -27.43 -15.67 -41.79
C HIS A 595 -26.31 -14.63 -41.98
N ARG A 596 -25.26 -14.67 -41.15
CA ARG A 596 -24.09 -13.78 -41.27
C ARG A 596 -23.25 -14.10 -42.51
N SER A 597 -23.13 -15.37 -42.92
CA SER A 597 -22.34 -15.74 -44.10
C SER A 597 -23.01 -15.32 -45.42
N ARG A 598 -24.34 -15.30 -45.49
CA ARG A 598 -25.08 -14.82 -46.68
C ARG A 598 -25.01 -13.31 -46.92
N ARG A 599 -24.69 -12.50 -45.91
CA ARG A 599 -24.49 -11.04 -46.08
C ARG A 599 -23.11 -10.65 -46.64
N ARG A 600 -22.20 -11.61 -46.87
CA ARG A 600 -20.85 -11.35 -47.40
C ARG A 600 -20.64 -11.74 -48.88
N GLN A 601 -21.72 -12.04 -49.61
CA GLN A 601 -21.66 -12.21 -51.07
C GLN A 601 -22.54 -11.18 -51.77
N LEU A 602 -22.10 -9.91 -51.77
CA LEU A 602 -22.49 -8.92 -52.77
C LEU A 602 -21.20 -8.29 -53.31
N LEU A 603 -21.15 -8.20 -54.64
CA LEU A 603 -19.97 -8.02 -55.49
C LEU A 603 -19.24 -6.68 -55.28
N PRO A 604 -17.92 -6.62 -55.54
CA PRO A 604 -17.16 -5.37 -55.57
C PRO A 604 -17.36 -4.68 -56.93
N GLY A 605 -18.16 -3.61 -56.94
CA GLY A 605 -18.35 -2.77 -58.11
C GLY A 605 -19.54 -1.86 -57.90
N ASP A 606 -19.34 -0.78 -57.13
CA ASP A 606 -20.03 0.51 -57.28
C ASP A 606 -19.51 1.48 -56.22
N LEU A 607 -18.38 2.12 -56.53
CA LEU A 607 -18.02 3.46 -56.07
C LEU A 607 -17.42 4.18 -57.28
N LEU A 608 -18.32 4.71 -58.11
CA LEU A 608 -18.12 5.91 -58.91
C LEU A 608 -18.95 7.03 -58.27
#